data_AF-A0A965HG40-F1
#
_entry.id   AF-A0A965HG40-F1
#
_cell.length_a   1.000
_cell.length_b   1.000
_cell.length_c   1.000
_cell.angle_alpha   90.00
_cell.angle_beta   90.00
_cell.angle_gamma   90.00
#
_symmetry.space_group_name_H-M   'P 1'
#
loop_
_entity.id
_entity.type
_entity.pdbx_description
1 polymer ?
#
loop_
_entity_poly.entity_id
_entity_poly.type
_entity_poly.pdbx_seq_one_letter_code
_entity_poly.pdbx_strand_id
1 'polypeptide(L)'
;LMDGLPLSSGGSGSASDKIPYWSYFTKLITPKEVKVVNLGSMTSDPDIGIYGCCASLAFGSVDNARRLLKPNADQDTTVGEILMSDPLLKPKTVLHISDGLIVKFAGGKDFDANYSYTPGLLLASTDPVALDVLALARFEKKRLDPGVGIPPIPKIGKVPHLEGAALVGAGVSDIGKIEILPAK
;
A
#
# COMPACT_ATOMS: atom_id res chain seq x y z
N LEU A 1 -18.53 -9.22 -23.66
CA LEU A 1 -19.64 -8.36 -24.14
C LEU A 1 -19.58 -7.04 -23.40
N MET A 2 -18.86 -6.08 -23.97
CA MET A 2 -19.07 -4.63 -23.80
C MET A 2 -18.19 -3.95 -24.84
N ASP A 3 -18.59 -4.13 -26.11
CA ASP A 3 -18.21 -3.23 -27.20
C ASP A 3 -19.03 -1.95 -27.04
N GLY A 4 -18.37 -0.79 -26.87
CA GLY A 4 -19.06 0.50 -27.01
C GLY A 4 -18.93 1.53 -25.88
N LEU A 5 -17.90 1.50 -25.03
CA LEU A 5 -17.62 2.64 -24.17
C LEU A 5 -16.81 3.72 -24.92
N PRO A 6 -17.17 5.02 -24.81
CA PRO A 6 -16.47 6.07 -25.52
C PRO A 6 -15.02 6.19 -25.03
N LEU A 7 -14.07 6.01 -25.96
CA LEU A 7 -12.70 6.50 -25.79
C LEU A 7 -12.78 8.01 -25.53
N SER A 8 -12.07 8.50 -24.51
CA SER A 8 -12.11 9.92 -24.14
C SER A 8 -11.84 10.80 -25.36
N SER A 9 -12.85 11.53 -25.80
CA SER A 9 -12.77 12.43 -26.95
C SER A 9 -12.22 13.79 -26.52
N GLY A 10 -11.09 14.20 -27.11
CA GLY A 10 -10.79 15.60 -27.39
C GLY A 10 -9.87 16.33 -26.40
N GLY A 11 -8.63 16.54 -26.83
CA GLY A 11 -7.67 17.46 -26.23
C GLY A 11 -6.34 17.38 -26.99
N SER A 12 -6.08 18.35 -27.88
CA SER A 12 -4.86 18.46 -28.65
C SER A 12 -3.67 18.79 -27.74
N GLY A 13 -2.86 17.78 -27.43
CA GLY A 13 -1.57 17.92 -26.76
C GLY A 13 -0.67 16.79 -27.21
N SER A 14 0.63 17.07 -27.40
CA SER A 14 1.68 16.11 -27.77
C SER A 14 1.51 14.78 -27.06
N ALA A 15 1.88 13.66 -27.70
CA ALA A 15 1.79 12.25 -27.27
C ALA A 15 2.22 11.98 -25.81
N SER A 16 1.45 12.53 -24.89
CA SER A 16 1.55 12.46 -23.45
C SER A 16 0.60 11.34 -23.06
N ASP A 17 1.11 10.45 -22.22
CA ASP A 17 0.43 9.28 -21.70
C ASP A 17 -1.04 9.60 -21.40
N LYS A 18 -1.95 9.14 -22.26
CA LYS A 18 -3.40 9.34 -22.09
C LYS A 18 -3.89 8.37 -21.03
N ILE A 19 -3.60 8.69 -19.77
CA ILE A 19 -4.07 7.93 -18.62
C ILE A 19 -5.60 8.12 -18.54
N PRO A 20 -6.42 7.06 -18.68
CA PRO A 20 -7.87 7.16 -18.56
C PRO A 20 -8.28 7.78 -17.22
N TYR A 21 -9.42 8.49 -17.18
CA TYR A 21 -9.89 9.15 -15.96
C TYR A 21 -10.46 8.15 -14.91
N TRP A 22 -10.90 6.98 -15.37
CA TRP A 22 -11.55 5.96 -14.55
C TRP A 22 -10.59 4.82 -14.18
N SER A 23 -10.94 4.11 -13.11
CA SER A 23 -10.41 2.79 -12.79
C SER A 23 -11.57 1.83 -12.52
N TYR A 24 -11.38 0.57 -12.87
CA TYR A 24 -12.31 -0.51 -12.62
C TYR A 24 -11.69 -1.55 -11.71
N PHE A 25 -12.52 -2.22 -10.91
CA PHE A 25 -12.09 -3.34 -10.10
C PHE A 25 -11.83 -4.59 -10.96
N THR A 26 -10.87 -5.39 -10.52
CA THR A 26 -10.55 -6.67 -11.14
C THR A 26 -11.72 -7.64 -11.07
N LYS A 27 -11.90 -8.43 -12.13
CA LYS A 27 -12.90 -9.52 -12.18
C LYS A 27 -12.65 -10.62 -11.14
N LEU A 28 -11.47 -10.65 -10.52
CA LEU A 28 -11.17 -11.61 -9.45
C LEU A 28 -11.98 -11.35 -8.17
N ILE A 29 -12.29 -10.09 -7.88
CA ILE A 29 -13.02 -9.72 -6.65
C ILE A 29 -14.50 -9.43 -6.91
N THR A 30 -14.96 -9.45 -8.16
CA THR A 30 -16.38 -9.20 -8.49
C THR A 30 -17.33 -10.34 -8.10
N PRO A 31 -16.98 -11.65 -8.19
CA PRO A 31 -17.88 -12.72 -7.80
C PRO A 31 -18.21 -12.67 -6.31
N LYS A 32 -19.41 -13.09 -5.91
CA LYS A 32 -19.90 -12.94 -4.52
C LYS A 32 -19.19 -13.90 -3.56
N GLU A 33 -18.78 -15.06 -4.04
CA GLU A 33 -18.26 -16.19 -3.26
C GLU A 33 -16.75 -16.12 -3.00
N VAL A 34 -16.11 -14.98 -3.27
CA VAL A 34 -14.65 -14.80 -3.13
C VAL A 34 -14.30 -14.33 -1.72
N LYS A 35 -13.25 -14.93 -1.15
CA LYS A 35 -12.55 -14.45 0.03
C LYS A 35 -11.11 -14.09 -0.34
N VAL A 36 -10.63 -12.98 0.19
CA VAL A 36 -9.32 -12.42 -0.10
C VAL A 36 -8.44 -12.55 1.14
N VAL A 37 -7.29 -13.19 0.97
CA VAL A 37 -6.18 -13.12 1.91
C VAL A 37 -5.09 -12.32 1.22
N ASN A 38 -4.73 -11.18 1.79
CA ASN A 38 -3.73 -10.29 1.22
C ASN A 38 -2.34 -10.61 1.78
N LEU A 39 -1.34 -10.63 0.92
CA LEU A 39 0.07 -10.73 1.30
C LEU A 39 0.79 -9.46 0.84
N GLY A 40 1.10 -8.56 1.77
CA GLY A 40 1.90 -7.37 1.52
C GLY A 40 3.34 -7.59 1.96
N SER A 41 4.30 -6.98 1.26
CA SER A 41 5.71 -7.01 1.67
C SER A 41 6.06 -5.75 2.45
N MET A 42 6.92 -5.87 3.46
CA MET A 42 7.52 -4.74 4.17
C MET A 42 8.56 -4.04 3.28
N THR A 43 8.08 -3.30 2.29
CA THR A 43 8.89 -2.58 1.31
C THR A 43 8.63 -1.08 1.36
N SER A 44 9.67 -0.31 1.66
CA SER A 44 9.66 1.15 1.49
C SER A 44 9.60 1.50 0.00
N ASP A 45 8.71 2.43 -0.33
CA ASP A 45 8.51 2.95 -1.68
C ASP A 45 8.86 4.44 -1.72
N PRO A 46 9.61 4.91 -2.72
CA PRO A 46 10.04 6.31 -2.79
C PRO A 46 8.90 7.31 -3.08
N ASP A 47 7.78 6.87 -3.66
CA ASP A 47 6.69 7.77 -4.07
C ASP A 47 5.59 7.83 -3.00
N ILE A 48 5.27 6.70 -2.37
CA ILE A 48 4.18 6.59 -1.39
C ILE A 48 4.64 6.24 0.03
N GLY A 49 5.95 6.15 0.27
CA GLY A 49 6.58 5.83 1.55
C GLY A 49 6.68 4.33 1.83
N ILE A 50 5.57 3.60 1.72
CA ILE A 50 5.50 2.14 1.90
C ILE A 50 4.55 1.52 0.86
N TYR A 51 5.00 0.45 0.22
CA TYR A 51 4.17 -0.42 -0.62
C TYR A 51 3.85 -1.71 0.15
N GLY A 52 3.02 -1.55 1.18
CA GLY A 52 2.65 -2.60 2.13
C GLY A 52 1.29 -3.23 1.82
N CYS A 53 0.62 -3.75 2.85
CA CYS A 53 -0.68 -4.40 2.73
C CYS A 53 -1.78 -3.49 2.16
N CYS A 54 -1.80 -2.21 2.54
CA CYS A 54 -2.81 -1.26 2.10
C CYS A 54 -2.66 -0.97 0.60
N ALA A 55 -1.47 -0.52 0.20
CA ALA A 55 -1.16 -0.16 -1.18
C ALA A 55 -1.23 -1.38 -2.11
N SER A 56 -0.69 -2.54 -1.70
CA SER A 56 -0.70 -3.74 -2.53
C SER A 56 -2.11 -4.21 -2.86
N LEU A 57 -3.00 -4.27 -1.86
CA LEU A 57 -4.37 -4.71 -2.08
C LEU A 57 -5.16 -3.67 -2.87
N ALA A 58 -5.05 -2.38 -2.52
CA ALA A 58 -5.82 -1.34 -3.19
C ALA A 58 -5.43 -1.24 -4.67
N PHE A 59 -4.14 -1.06 -4.96
CA PHE A 59 -3.66 -0.89 -6.34
C PHE A 59 -3.68 -2.19 -7.15
N GLY A 60 -3.54 -3.36 -6.51
CA GLY A 60 -3.70 -4.65 -7.17
C GLY A 60 -5.15 -4.99 -7.51
N SER A 61 -6.12 -4.35 -6.85
CA SER A 61 -7.54 -4.61 -7.05
C SER A 61 -8.17 -3.77 -8.14
N VAL A 62 -7.50 -2.71 -8.60
CA VAL A 62 -8.01 -1.79 -9.62
C VAL A 62 -7.07 -1.71 -10.82
N ASP A 63 -7.63 -1.54 -12.01
CA ASP A 63 -6.83 -1.15 -13.16
C ASP A 63 -6.41 0.32 -13.08
N ASN A 64 -5.47 0.71 -13.95
CA ASN A 64 -5.04 2.10 -14.09
C ASN A 64 -4.60 2.75 -12.75
N ALA A 65 -4.07 1.94 -11.82
CA ALA A 65 -3.66 2.36 -10.49
C ALA A 65 -2.56 3.45 -10.52
N ARG A 66 -1.80 3.55 -11.63
CA ARG A 66 -0.82 4.61 -11.85
C ARG A 66 -1.40 6.01 -11.65
N ARG A 67 -2.67 6.25 -12.02
CA ARG A 67 -3.31 7.57 -11.84
C ARG A 67 -3.53 7.94 -10.37
N LEU A 68 -3.55 6.93 -9.50
CA LEU A 68 -3.81 7.04 -8.07
C LEU A 68 -2.54 7.27 -7.26
N LEU A 69 -1.36 7.02 -7.84
CA LEU A 69 -0.05 7.26 -7.23
C LEU A 69 0.35 8.75 -7.25
N LYS A 70 -0.61 9.68 -7.14
CA LYS A 70 -0.33 11.11 -7.25
C LYS A 70 0.17 11.66 -5.90
N PRO A 71 1.38 12.24 -5.81
CA PRO A 71 2.06 12.39 -4.51
C PRO A 71 1.55 13.48 -3.54
N ASN A 72 0.56 14.30 -3.88
CA ASN A 72 0.43 15.63 -3.25
C ASN A 72 -0.95 15.99 -2.68
N ALA A 73 -1.76 15.02 -2.28
CA ALA A 73 -2.86 15.33 -1.36
C ALA A 73 -2.36 15.05 0.06
N ASP A 74 -2.17 16.08 0.88
CA ASP A 74 -1.86 15.95 2.31
C ASP A 74 -2.84 15.02 3.06
N GLN A 75 -4.00 14.72 2.44
CA GLN A 75 -5.04 13.83 2.91
C GLN A 75 -5.48 12.88 1.78
N ASP A 76 -4.57 12.03 1.30
CA ASP A 76 -4.93 11.00 0.31
C ASP A 76 -5.76 9.88 0.96
N THR A 77 -7.07 9.86 0.71
CA THR A 77 -7.99 8.80 1.17
C THR A 77 -8.16 7.66 0.16
N THR A 78 -7.57 7.77 -1.04
CA THR A 78 -7.84 6.89 -2.18
C THR A 78 -7.63 5.42 -1.86
N VAL A 79 -6.49 5.10 -1.23
CA VAL A 79 -6.16 3.70 -0.83
C VAL A 79 -7.22 3.18 0.14
N GLY A 80 -7.57 3.98 1.15
CA GLY A 80 -8.61 3.64 2.12
C GLY A 80 -9.98 3.41 1.49
N GLU A 81 -10.40 4.31 0.60
CA GLU A 81 -11.70 4.22 -0.08
C GLU A 81 -11.81 2.95 -0.92
N ILE A 82 -10.72 2.55 -1.59
CA ILE A 82 -10.67 1.29 -2.34
C ILE A 82 -10.80 0.11 -1.38
N LEU A 83 -10.01 0.05 -0.30
CA LEU A 83 -10.08 -1.04 0.69
C LEU A 83 -11.47 -1.16 1.31
N MET A 84 -12.14 -0.02 1.53
CA MET A 84 -13.46 0.06 2.13
C MET A 84 -14.60 -0.13 1.13
N SER A 85 -14.30 -0.40 -0.15
CA SER A 85 -15.30 -0.62 -1.18
C SER A 85 -16.20 -1.82 -0.86
N ASP A 86 -17.49 -1.55 -0.76
CA ASP A 86 -18.56 -2.52 -0.54
C ASP A 86 -19.36 -2.67 -1.85
N PRO A 87 -19.64 -3.90 -2.34
CA PRO A 87 -19.37 -5.21 -1.73
C PRO A 87 -18.06 -5.86 -2.18
N LEU A 88 -17.12 -5.09 -2.72
CA LEU A 88 -16.02 -5.64 -3.51
C LEU A 88 -14.81 -6.09 -2.67
N LEU A 89 -14.33 -5.28 -1.72
CA LEU A 89 -13.14 -5.62 -0.93
C LEU A 89 -13.41 -5.77 0.56
N LYS A 90 -14.07 -4.80 1.18
CA LYS A 90 -14.25 -4.78 2.65
C LYS A 90 -14.89 -6.07 3.21
N PRO A 91 -16.03 -6.56 2.70
CA PRO A 91 -16.63 -7.79 3.23
C PRO A 91 -15.94 -9.09 2.77
N LYS A 92 -15.02 -9.02 1.80
CA LYS A 92 -14.34 -10.19 1.22
C LYS A 92 -12.94 -10.40 1.77
N THR A 93 -12.28 -9.36 2.24
CA THR A 93 -10.93 -9.44 2.78
C THR A 93 -10.97 -9.93 4.22
N VAL A 94 -10.42 -11.11 4.46
CA VAL A 94 -10.52 -11.81 5.74
C VAL A 94 -9.22 -11.78 6.55
N LEU A 95 -8.09 -11.54 5.89
CA LEU A 95 -6.78 -11.53 6.52
C LEU A 95 -5.78 -10.76 5.66
N HIS A 96 -4.91 -9.99 6.32
CA HIS A 96 -3.70 -9.43 5.75
C HIS A 96 -2.48 -10.03 6.45
N ILE A 97 -1.48 -10.39 5.67
CA ILE A 97 -0.18 -10.87 6.13
C ILE A 97 0.86 -9.89 5.62
N SER A 98 1.64 -9.32 6.53
CA SER A 98 2.79 -8.46 6.23
C SER A 98 4.06 -9.32 6.31
N ASP A 99 4.65 -9.56 5.15
CA ASP A 99 5.89 -10.30 4.95
C ASP A 99 7.10 -9.41 5.23
N GLY A 100 7.78 -9.70 6.33
CA GLY A 100 9.06 -9.12 6.74
C GLY A 100 10.16 -10.17 6.82
N LEU A 101 10.15 -11.22 6.00
CA LEU A 101 11.30 -12.13 5.88
C LEU A 101 12.54 -11.35 5.43
N ILE A 102 12.35 -10.51 4.42
CA ILE A 102 13.30 -9.49 3.96
C ILE A 102 12.57 -8.15 3.97
N VAL A 103 13.13 -7.18 4.70
CA VAL A 103 12.60 -5.82 4.77
C VAL A 103 13.47 -4.91 3.92
N LYS A 104 12.86 -4.14 3.03
CA LYS A 104 13.51 -3.03 2.32
C LYS A 104 13.09 -1.71 2.97
N PHE A 105 14.03 -0.98 3.56
CA PHE A 105 13.73 0.23 4.34
C PHE A 105 14.10 1.54 3.63
N ALA A 106 14.87 1.46 2.53
CA ALA A 106 15.27 2.60 1.71
C ALA A 106 15.62 2.16 0.27
N GLY A 107 16.22 3.06 -0.51
CA GLY A 107 16.61 2.82 -1.91
C GLY A 107 15.54 3.19 -2.94
N GLY A 108 15.77 2.78 -4.19
CA GLY A 108 14.86 3.00 -5.33
C GLY A 108 13.72 1.97 -5.37
N LYS A 109 13.08 1.79 -6.53
CA LYS A 109 12.04 0.75 -6.70
C LYS A 109 12.63 -0.66 -6.76
N ASP A 110 13.86 -0.77 -7.26
CA ASP A 110 14.58 -2.04 -7.34
C ASP A 110 15.10 -2.49 -5.98
N PHE A 111 15.33 -3.79 -5.85
CA PHE A 111 15.93 -4.36 -4.66
C PHE A 111 17.40 -3.91 -4.51
N ASP A 112 17.76 -3.45 -3.31
CA ASP A 112 19.13 -3.09 -2.95
C ASP A 112 19.47 -3.69 -1.58
N ALA A 113 20.50 -4.54 -1.55
CA ALA A 113 20.96 -5.22 -0.36
C ALA A 113 21.49 -4.25 0.71
N ASN A 114 22.03 -3.09 0.32
CA ASN A 114 22.50 -2.07 1.27
C ASN A 114 21.34 -1.44 2.05
N TYR A 115 20.15 -1.44 1.47
CA TYR A 115 18.93 -0.87 2.06
C TYR A 115 17.92 -1.93 2.47
N SER A 116 18.40 -3.14 2.73
CA SER A 116 17.58 -4.27 3.15
C SER A 116 18.17 -5.00 4.35
N TYR A 117 17.32 -5.67 5.13
CA TYR A 117 17.74 -6.55 6.22
C TYR A 117 16.74 -7.69 6.42
N THR A 118 17.14 -8.74 7.14
CA THR A 118 16.35 -9.97 7.31
C THR A 118 15.88 -10.15 8.75
N PRO A 119 14.76 -9.53 9.18
CA PRO A 119 14.23 -9.76 10.52
C PRO A 119 13.56 -11.13 10.68
N GLY A 120 13.19 -11.81 9.57
CA GLY A 120 12.57 -13.14 9.64
C GLY A 120 11.19 -13.12 10.30
N LEU A 121 10.39 -12.08 10.04
CA LEU A 121 9.13 -11.81 10.72
C LEU A 121 7.95 -11.93 9.75
N LEU A 122 6.86 -12.55 10.21
CA LEU A 122 5.54 -12.41 9.60
C LEU A 122 4.60 -11.80 10.62
N LEU A 123 3.82 -10.80 10.20
CA LEU A 123 2.71 -10.26 10.99
C LEU A 123 1.40 -10.53 10.26
N ALA A 124 0.34 -10.87 10.99
CA ALA A 124 -0.97 -11.08 10.42
C ALA A 124 -2.02 -10.30 11.20
N SER A 125 -2.97 -9.69 10.50
CA SER A 125 -4.06 -8.92 11.10
C SER A 125 -5.22 -8.80 10.11
N THR A 126 -6.41 -8.50 10.63
CA THR A 126 -7.53 -8.00 9.81
C THR A 126 -7.42 -6.50 9.51
N ASP A 127 -6.51 -5.80 10.20
CA ASP A 127 -6.24 -4.37 10.04
C ASP A 127 -4.96 -4.16 9.20
N PRO A 128 -5.08 -3.77 7.93
CA PRO A 128 -3.91 -3.54 7.07
C PRO A 128 -3.13 -2.27 7.44
N VAL A 129 -3.80 -1.26 8.01
CA VAL A 129 -3.16 0.01 8.37
C VAL A 129 -2.23 -0.21 9.56
N ALA A 130 -2.68 -0.98 10.56
CA ALA A 130 -1.88 -1.33 11.72
C ALA A 130 -0.58 -2.06 11.30
N LEU A 131 -0.68 -3.00 10.36
CA LEU A 131 0.48 -3.72 9.83
C LEU A 131 1.48 -2.78 9.15
N ASP A 132 0.99 -1.88 8.29
CA ASP A 132 1.85 -1.00 7.50
C ASP A 132 2.48 0.12 8.35
N VAL A 133 1.78 0.62 9.37
CA VAL A 133 2.37 1.59 10.31
C VAL A 133 3.47 0.94 11.17
N LEU A 134 3.30 -0.31 11.60
CA LEU A 134 4.36 -1.05 12.28
C LEU A 134 5.57 -1.28 11.38
N ALA A 135 5.36 -1.59 10.10
CA ALA A 135 6.42 -1.71 9.11
C ALA A 135 7.13 -0.37 8.88
N LEU A 136 6.38 0.73 8.73
CA LEU A 136 6.93 2.07 8.57
C LEU A 136 7.81 2.48 9.77
N ALA A 137 7.36 2.21 11.00
CA ALA A 137 8.16 2.47 12.20
C ALA A 137 9.48 1.69 12.20
N ARG A 138 9.49 0.46 11.68
CA ARG A 138 10.72 -0.32 11.49
C ARG A 138 11.64 0.31 10.44
N PHE A 139 11.07 0.82 9.34
CA PHE A 139 11.87 1.51 8.32
C PHE A 139 12.52 2.75 8.91
N GLU A 140 11.76 3.59 9.62
CA GLU A 140 12.26 4.80 10.25
C GLU A 140 13.41 4.52 11.22
N LYS A 141 13.27 3.49 12.07
CA LYS A 141 14.36 3.05 12.95
C LYS A 141 15.60 2.64 12.15
N LYS A 142 15.42 1.87 11.07
CA LYS A 142 16.53 1.37 10.26
C LYS A 142 17.18 2.44 9.39
N ARG A 143 16.44 3.47 8.97
CA ARG A 143 16.97 4.62 8.22
C ARG A 143 17.90 5.48 9.07
N LEU A 144 17.64 5.60 10.37
CA LEU A 144 18.51 6.30 11.31
C LEU A 144 19.81 5.52 11.61
N ASP A 145 19.75 4.19 11.57
CA ASP A 145 20.89 3.29 11.78
C ASP A 145 20.94 2.17 10.71
N PRO A 146 21.34 2.52 9.47
CA PRO A 146 21.28 1.61 8.32
C PRO A 146 22.33 0.51 8.40
N GLY A 147 23.46 0.75 9.06
CA GLY A 147 24.54 -0.21 9.24
C GLY A 147 25.91 0.38 8.93
N VAL A 148 26.91 -0.49 8.91
CA VAL A 148 28.32 -0.10 8.76
C VAL A 148 28.55 0.56 7.40
N GLY A 149 29.14 1.76 7.40
CA GLY A 149 29.54 2.46 6.17
C GLY A 149 28.41 3.17 5.43
N ILE A 150 27.17 3.13 5.94
CA ILE A 150 26.03 3.84 5.35
C ILE A 150 25.66 5.01 6.27
N PRO A 151 25.71 6.27 5.80
CA PRO A 151 25.28 7.41 6.61
C PRO A 151 23.77 7.36 6.85
N PRO A 152 23.27 7.99 7.95
CA PRO A 152 21.84 8.06 8.24
C PRO A 152 21.05 8.60 7.06
N ILE A 153 19.92 7.95 6.79
CA ILE A 153 19.03 8.26 5.67
C ILE A 153 17.90 9.14 6.19
N PRO A 154 17.46 10.18 5.45
CA PRO A 154 16.31 10.98 5.84
C PRO A 154 15.08 10.11 6.11
N LYS A 155 14.34 10.47 7.16
CA LYS A 155 13.05 9.86 7.49
C LYS A 155 12.10 9.92 6.29
N ILE A 156 11.24 8.92 6.15
CA ILE A 156 10.14 8.94 5.19
C ILE A 156 9.15 10.03 5.64
N GLY A 157 8.88 10.10 6.94
CA GLY A 157 8.00 11.11 7.52
C GLY A 157 6.53 10.74 7.34
N LYS A 158 5.71 11.70 6.91
CA LYS A 158 4.28 11.49 6.75
C LYS A 158 4.01 10.59 5.55
N VAL A 159 3.07 9.66 5.72
CA VAL A 159 2.59 8.76 4.68
C VAL A 159 1.09 8.99 4.52
N PRO A 160 0.67 9.92 3.63
CA PRO A 160 -0.71 10.39 3.57
C PRO A 160 -1.75 9.29 3.38
N HIS A 161 -1.43 8.27 2.57
CA HIS A 161 -2.38 7.19 2.28
C HIS A 161 -2.69 6.31 3.52
N LEU A 162 -1.78 6.20 4.50
CA LEU A 162 -2.04 5.46 5.74
C LEU A 162 -2.91 6.29 6.69
N GLU A 163 -2.64 7.59 6.81
CA GLU A 163 -3.47 8.52 7.58
C GLU A 163 -4.89 8.61 6.98
N GLY A 164 -5.00 8.72 5.65
CA GLY A 164 -6.27 8.73 4.94
C GLY A 164 -7.01 7.40 5.02
N ALA A 165 -6.32 6.26 4.96
CA ALA A 165 -6.93 4.95 5.18
C ALA A 165 -7.52 4.80 6.60
N ALA A 166 -6.80 5.27 7.62
CA ALA A 166 -7.34 5.31 8.98
C ALA A 166 -8.56 6.25 9.08
N LEU A 167 -8.51 7.41 8.43
CA LEU A 167 -9.59 8.40 8.43
C LEU A 167 -10.92 7.83 7.90
N VAL A 168 -10.88 7.01 6.85
CA VAL A 168 -12.07 6.37 6.27
C VAL A 168 -12.45 5.05 6.96
N GLY A 169 -11.75 4.69 8.04
CA GLY A 169 -12.07 3.52 8.86
C GLY A 169 -11.55 2.19 8.32
N ALA A 170 -10.50 2.20 7.48
CA ALA A 170 -9.86 0.98 7.00
C ALA A 170 -8.95 0.32 8.05
N GLY A 171 -8.59 1.02 9.12
CA GLY A 171 -7.73 0.51 10.18
C GLY A 171 -7.24 1.58 11.16
N VAL A 172 -6.29 1.21 12.01
CA VAL A 172 -5.73 2.06 13.07
C VAL A 172 -4.29 2.47 12.74
N SER A 173 -4.03 3.78 12.67
CA SER A 173 -2.69 4.32 12.40
C SER A 173 -1.89 4.72 13.65
N ASP A 174 -2.50 4.69 14.83
CA ASP A 174 -1.84 5.01 16.10
C ASP A 174 -1.19 3.75 16.69
N ILE A 175 0.15 3.70 16.66
CA ILE A 175 0.95 2.59 17.19
C ILE A 175 0.62 2.29 18.66
N GLY A 176 0.30 3.29 19.47
CA GLY A 176 -0.03 3.10 20.88
C GLY A 176 -1.31 2.30 21.12
N LYS A 177 -2.14 2.12 20.09
CA LYS A 177 -3.39 1.34 20.12
C LYS A 177 -3.24 -0.04 19.48
N ILE A 178 -2.06 -0.39 18.97
CA ILE A 178 -1.81 -1.67 18.31
C ILE A 178 -1.17 -2.64 19.31
N GLU A 179 -1.88 -3.73 19.60
CA GLU A 179 -1.35 -4.84 20.41
C GLU A 179 -0.74 -5.91 19.50
N ILE A 180 0.50 -6.34 19.82
CA ILE A 180 1.17 -7.44 19.12
C ILE A 180 1.13 -8.68 20.00
N LEU A 181 0.45 -9.72 19.52
CA LEU A 181 0.34 -11.01 20.19
C LEU A 181 1.24 -12.05 19.51
N PRO A 182 1.96 -12.90 20.27
CA PRO A 182 2.70 -14.01 19.67
C PRO A 182 1.72 -15.05 19.09
N ALA A 183 2.08 -15.63 17.95
CA ALA A 183 1.40 -16.81 17.43
C ALA A 183 1.63 -17.98 18.40
N LYS A 184 0.55 -18.66 18.80
CA LYS A 184 0.59 -19.84 19.67
C LYS A 184 0.71 -21.13 18.85
#